data_AF-A0A952NGL9-F1
#
_entry.id   AF-A0A952NGL9-F1
#
_cell.length_a   1.000
_cell.length_b   1.000
_cell.length_c   1.000
_cell.angle_alpha   90.00
_cell.angle_beta   90.00
_cell.angle_gamma   90.00
#
_symmetry.space_group_name_H-M   'P 1'
#
loop_
_entity.id
_entity.type
_entity.pdbx_description
1 polymer ?
#
loop_
_entity_poly.entity_id
_entity_poly.type
_entity_poly.pdbx_seq_one_letter_code
_entity_poly.pdbx_strand_id
1 'polypeptide(L)'
;MSKRRIPDSERKTRSAAVSPAGERVRFLGLALSGGKADKASLAVVDYYPKHRKVFLSKLVDQIRNEPDFSADTRICELVEQFSEDAVSLSLDVPWRLPTSLRHANSRVGIETSKEPHVLWMWEHYRKINKKKKPKRIFTPYTERCVEMYVASELEEPFILNQALGANNAPLLARAAHLERRLKIPLIEVAPKISLWRIGRSLNIMKSHLRFHRHAVGGDEARKAILENLAQNNVVFLYAQDQKAMVENNHAFEAFITALTGFLKYKKLTEPRPTGFPEDEDWIEFPVPEIRWKEI
;
A
#
# COMPACT_ATOMS: atom_id res chain seq x y z
N MET A 1 55.69 -17.11 32.84
CA MET A 1 54.58 -16.27 32.33
C MET A 1 54.53 -16.41 30.82
N SER A 2 53.47 -17.01 30.27
CA SER A 2 53.29 -17.22 28.83
C SER A 2 51.81 -17.01 28.51
N LYS A 3 51.47 -15.92 27.81
CA LYS A 3 50.13 -15.65 27.30
C LYS A 3 49.94 -16.40 25.98
N ARG A 4 49.26 -17.54 26.01
CA ARG A 4 48.77 -18.24 24.81
C ARG A 4 47.58 -17.46 24.23
N ARG A 5 47.72 -16.98 22.99
CA ARG A 5 46.61 -16.51 22.15
C ARG A 5 45.76 -17.72 21.74
N ILE A 6 44.45 -17.61 21.96
CA ILE A 6 43.44 -18.56 21.46
C ILE A 6 43.18 -18.20 19.99
N PRO A 7 43.09 -19.17 19.06
CA PRO A 7 42.77 -18.88 17.67
C PRO A 7 41.27 -18.57 17.50
N ASP A 8 40.98 -17.52 16.73
CA ASP A 8 39.65 -17.18 16.24
C ASP A 8 39.04 -18.37 15.50
N SER A 9 37.89 -18.84 15.98
CA SER A 9 37.10 -19.82 15.27
C SER A 9 36.41 -19.15 14.09
N GLU A 10 36.79 -19.54 12.88
CA GLU A 10 36.11 -19.19 11.65
C GLU A 10 34.61 -19.51 11.78
N ARG A 11 33.82 -18.44 11.86
CA ARG A 11 32.37 -18.49 11.90
C ARG A 11 31.89 -18.90 10.50
N LYS A 12 31.80 -20.22 10.27
CA LYS A 12 31.17 -20.78 9.07
C LYS A 12 29.78 -20.16 8.88
N THR A 13 29.65 -19.34 7.85
CA THR A 13 28.38 -18.89 7.30
C THR A 13 27.54 -20.12 6.98
N ARG A 14 26.47 -20.32 7.74
CA ARG A 14 25.43 -21.31 7.40
C ARG A 14 24.88 -20.92 6.04
N SER A 15 25.18 -21.69 5.00
CA SER A 15 24.46 -21.64 3.74
C SER A 15 22.97 -21.84 4.05
N ALA A 16 22.13 -20.86 3.72
CA ALA A 16 20.69 -20.97 3.85
C ALA A 16 20.23 -22.25 3.15
N ALA A 17 19.72 -23.21 3.91
CA ALA A 17 19.14 -24.42 3.35
C ALA A 17 17.97 -23.99 2.46
N VAL A 18 18.05 -24.35 1.17
CA VAL A 18 16.97 -24.11 0.21
C VAL A 18 15.70 -24.70 0.79
N SER A 19 14.72 -23.84 1.07
CA SER A 19 13.40 -24.22 1.55
C SER A 19 12.84 -25.33 0.64
N PRO A 20 12.30 -26.43 1.20
CA PRO A 20 11.69 -27.50 0.41
C PRO A 20 10.50 -27.03 -0.45
N ALA A 21 9.99 -25.81 -0.23
CA ALA A 21 8.91 -25.21 -1.00
C ALA A 21 9.37 -24.55 -2.34
N GLY A 22 10.67 -24.50 -2.62
CA GLY A 22 11.22 -23.88 -3.83
C GLY A 22 11.42 -22.37 -3.73
N GLU A 23 11.70 -21.72 -4.86
CA GLU A 23 11.87 -20.27 -4.97
C GLU A 23 10.58 -19.54 -4.58
N ARG A 24 10.72 -18.50 -3.75
CA ARG A 24 9.62 -17.73 -3.18
C ARG A 24 9.90 -16.26 -3.39
N VAL A 25 8.86 -15.51 -3.77
CA VAL A 25 8.90 -14.05 -3.90
C VAL A 25 7.95 -13.45 -2.88
N ARG A 26 8.41 -12.47 -2.10
CA ARG A 26 7.65 -11.92 -0.97
C ARG A 26 7.21 -10.48 -1.18
N PHE A 27 6.04 -10.15 -0.66
CA PHE A 27 5.46 -8.81 -0.67
C PHE A 27 4.94 -8.45 0.72
N LEU A 28 5.35 -7.29 1.21
CA LEU A 28 4.89 -6.77 2.49
C LEU A 28 3.82 -5.71 2.24
N GLY A 29 2.80 -5.67 3.08
CA GLY A 29 1.79 -4.62 3.09
C GLY A 29 1.57 -4.11 4.50
N LEU A 30 1.69 -2.81 4.69
CA LEU A 30 1.53 -2.13 5.97
C LEU A 30 0.36 -1.16 5.86
N ALA A 31 -0.66 -1.38 6.69
CA ALA A 31 -1.71 -0.42 6.92
C ALA A 31 -1.34 0.43 8.15
N LEU A 32 -1.11 1.73 7.94
CA LEU A 32 -0.71 2.63 9.01
C LEU A 32 -1.92 3.19 9.76
N SER A 33 -1.72 3.41 11.06
CA SER A 33 -2.64 4.11 11.94
C SER A 33 -2.00 5.41 12.46
N GLY A 34 -2.74 6.22 13.22
CA GLY A 34 -2.11 7.32 13.96
C GLY A 34 -1.03 6.79 14.91
N GLY A 35 0.05 7.55 15.14
CA GLY A 35 1.21 7.06 15.92
C GLY A 35 0.89 6.64 17.37
N LYS A 36 -0.19 7.17 17.93
CA LYS A 36 -0.70 6.80 19.27
C LYS A 36 -1.80 5.72 19.23
N ALA A 37 -2.19 5.26 18.04
CA ALA A 37 -3.25 4.28 17.86
C ALA A 37 -2.67 2.90 17.61
N ASP A 38 -3.09 1.94 18.42
CA ASP A 38 -2.64 0.54 18.41
C ASP A 38 -3.38 -0.30 17.36
N LYS A 39 -3.36 0.18 16.11
CA LYS A 39 -4.15 -0.38 15.01
C LYS A 39 -3.35 -0.69 13.76
N ALA A 40 -2.09 -0.27 13.68
CA ALA A 40 -1.25 -0.57 12.52
C ALA A 40 -1.13 -2.09 12.35
N SER A 41 -1.13 -2.56 11.11
CA SER A 41 -1.09 -3.99 10.81
C SER A 41 -0.15 -4.26 9.66
N LEU A 42 0.56 -5.38 9.71
CA LEU A 42 1.49 -5.84 8.67
C LEU A 42 1.01 -7.20 8.13
N ALA A 43 0.94 -7.32 6.82
CA ALA A 43 0.67 -8.57 6.11
C ALA A 43 1.88 -8.96 5.26
N VAL A 44 2.16 -10.26 5.21
CA VAL A 44 3.22 -10.87 4.41
C VAL A 44 2.58 -11.83 3.42
N VAL A 45 2.68 -11.48 2.14
CA VAL A 45 2.17 -12.30 1.03
C VAL A 45 3.34 -12.94 0.31
N ASP A 46 3.33 -14.27 0.22
CA ASP A 46 4.33 -15.04 -0.50
C ASP A 46 3.74 -15.60 -1.79
N TYR A 47 4.47 -15.44 -2.88
CA TYR A 47 4.19 -16.05 -4.18
C TYR A 47 5.19 -17.16 -4.47
N TYR A 48 4.69 -18.32 -4.90
CA TYR A 48 5.49 -19.47 -5.33
C TYR A 48 5.34 -19.64 -6.85
N PRO A 49 6.30 -19.13 -7.66
CA PRO A 49 6.18 -19.09 -9.12
C PRO A 49 5.97 -20.47 -9.75
N LYS A 50 6.65 -21.49 -9.22
CA LYS A 50 6.55 -22.88 -9.69
C LYS A 50 5.12 -23.43 -9.61
N HIS A 51 4.38 -23.05 -8.57
CA HIS A 51 3.03 -23.55 -8.31
C HIS A 51 1.94 -22.57 -8.71
N ARG A 52 2.29 -21.33 -9.07
CA ARG A 52 1.35 -20.22 -9.29
C ARG A 52 0.38 -20.07 -8.13
N LYS A 53 0.92 -20.08 -6.91
CA LYS A 53 0.14 -19.96 -5.67
C LYS A 53 0.61 -18.78 -4.86
N VAL A 54 -0.37 -18.06 -4.33
CA VAL A 54 -0.20 -16.91 -3.43
C VAL A 54 -0.70 -17.32 -2.06
N PHE A 55 0.04 -17.01 -1.02
CA PHE A 55 -0.29 -17.30 0.37
C PHE A 55 -0.19 -16.04 1.22
N LEU A 56 -1.13 -15.85 2.14
CA LEU A 56 -0.89 -15.00 3.30
C LEU A 56 -0.05 -15.81 4.29
N SER A 57 1.26 -15.57 4.31
CA SER A 57 2.20 -16.33 5.15
C SER A 57 2.25 -15.84 6.58
N LYS A 58 2.03 -14.54 6.78
CA LYS A 58 1.98 -13.94 8.11
C LYS A 58 1.06 -12.75 8.12
N LEU A 59 0.26 -12.66 9.18
CA LEU A 59 -0.47 -11.47 9.56
C LEU A 59 -0.01 -11.07 10.97
N VAL A 60 0.30 -9.80 11.14
CA VAL A 60 0.54 -9.17 12.44
C VAL A 60 -0.44 -8.02 12.55
N ASP A 61 -1.45 -8.17 13.38
CA ASP A 61 -2.46 -7.16 13.62
C ASP A 61 -2.19 -6.40 14.92
N GLN A 62 -2.69 -5.17 15.00
CA GLN A 62 -2.63 -4.34 16.20
C GLN A 62 -1.21 -4.15 16.74
N ILE A 63 -0.29 -3.65 15.92
CA ILE A 63 1.06 -3.27 16.37
C ILE A 63 0.91 -2.09 17.35
N ARG A 64 1.30 -2.32 18.60
CA ARG A 64 1.08 -1.40 19.73
C ARG A 64 2.36 -0.73 20.18
N ASN A 65 2.19 0.34 20.96
CA ASN A 65 3.27 0.86 21.78
C ASN A 65 3.46 -0.03 23.02
N GLU A 66 4.70 -0.37 23.32
CA GLU A 66 5.12 -1.01 24.57
C GLU A 66 5.83 0.03 25.44
N PRO A 67 6.00 -0.19 26.76
CA PRO A 67 6.56 0.83 27.67
C PRO A 67 7.89 1.43 27.20
N ASP A 68 8.77 0.60 26.63
CA ASP A 68 10.11 1.00 26.18
C ASP A 68 10.25 1.05 24.65
N PHE A 69 9.23 0.62 23.90
CA PHE A 69 9.29 0.49 22.44
C PHE A 69 8.09 1.15 21.77
N SER A 70 8.37 2.13 20.91
CA SER A 70 7.35 2.70 20.05
C SER A 70 6.84 1.67 19.05
N ALA A 71 5.57 1.80 18.65
CA ALA A 71 5.00 1.00 17.57
C ALA A 71 5.82 1.10 16.27
N ASP A 72 6.47 2.24 16.02
CA ASP A 72 7.34 2.45 14.85
C ASP A 72 8.63 1.64 14.89
N THR A 73 9.24 1.51 16.08
CA THR A 73 10.37 0.59 16.28
C THR A 73 9.94 -0.83 15.98
N ARG A 74 8.77 -1.24 16.49
CA ARG A 74 8.23 -2.57 16.25
C ARG A 74 7.92 -2.84 14.78
N ILE A 75 7.37 -1.84 14.06
CA ILE A 75 7.17 -1.93 12.61
C ILE A 75 8.50 -2.16 11.89
N CYS A 76 9.55 -1.39 12.21
CA CYS A 76 10.86 -1.56 11.59
C CYS A 76 11.43 -2.96 11.82
N GLU A 77 11.36 -3.48 13.04
CA GLU A 77 11.82 -4.84 13.36
C GLU A 77 11.05 -5.91 12.59
N LEU A 78 9.72 -5.80 12.52
CA LEU A 78 8.88 -6.75 11.79
C LEU A 78 9.17 -6.69 10.29
N VAL A 79 9.30 -5.49 9.72
CA VAL A 79 9.66 -5.34 8.31
C VAL A 79 11.04 -5.93 8.05
N GLU A 80 12.04 -5.65 8.89
CA GLU A 80 13.38 -6.23 8.76
C GLU A 80 13.34 -7.76 8.85
N GLN A 81 12.63 -8.31 9.84
CA GLN A 81 12.42 -9.75 10.01
C GLN A 81 11.82 -10.42 8.75
N PHE A 82 10.90 -9.75 8.05
CA PHE A 82 10.24 -10.32 6.87
C PHE A 82 10.80 -9.78 5.54
N SER A 83 11.83 -8.95 5.57
CA SER A 83 12.39 -8.30 4.36
C SER A 83 13.24 -9.22 3.50
N GLU A 84 13.68 -10.37 4.04
CA GLU A 84 14.38 -11.38 3.27
C GLU A 84 13.50 -11.85 2.09
N ASP A 85 14.03 -11.74 0.88
CA ASP A 85 13.37 -11.99 -0.41
C ASP A 85 12.13 -11.11 -0.71
N ALA A 86 11.92 -10.05 0.08
CA ALA A 86 10.80 -9.14 -0.13
C ALA A 86 11.12 -8.14 -1.23
N VAL A 87 10.27 -8.10 -2.26
CA VAL A 87 10.41 -7.21 -3.42
C VAL A 87 10.06 -5.77 -3.05
N SER A 88 9.03 -5.58 -2.22
CA SER A 88 8.52 -4.27 -1.84
C SER A 88 7.74 -4.29 -0.53
N LEU A 89 7.74 -3.14 0.15
CA LEU A 89 6.78 -2.82 1.19
C LEU A 89 5.74 -1.84 0.63
N SER A 90 4.49 -2.25 0.65
CA SER A 90 3.36 -1.48 0.16
C SER A 90 2.71 -0.75 1.33
N LEU A 91 2.36 0.52 1.16
CA LEU A 91 1.75 1.39 2.17
C LEU A 91 0.37 1.85 1.71
N ASP A 92 -0.60 1.91 2.62
CA ASP A 92 -1.95 2.46 2.35
C ASP A 92 -2.04 3.99 2.44
N VAL A 93 -0.89 4.65 2.62
CA VAL A 93 -0.76 6.09 2.83
C VAL A 93 0.37 6.67 1.97
N PRO A 94 0.32 7.98 1.67
CA PRO A 94 1.43 8.67 1.05
C PRO A 94 2.65 8.64 1.95
N TRP A 95 3.84 8.53 1.37
CA TRP A 95 5.12 8.56 2.10
C TRP A 95 6.06 9.66 1.61
N ARG A 96 5.69 10.37 0.54
CA ARG A 96 6.37 11.55 0.03
C ARG A 96 5.47 12.77 0.10
N LEU A 97 6.08 13.91 0.42
CA LEU A 97 5.41 15.20 0.39
C LEU A 97 4.95 15.53 -1.04
N PRO A 98 3.85 16.28 -1.23
CA PRO A 98 3.47 16.81 -2.54
C PRO A 98 4.63 17.52 -3.24
N THR A 99 4.70 17.39 -4.57
CA THR A 99 5.79 17.89 -5.40
C THR A 99 6.08 19.38 -5.16
N SER A 100 5.03 20.20 -5.00
CA SER A 100 5.17 21.64 -4.75
C SER A 100 5.91 21.97 -3.44
N LEU A 101 5.97 21.05 -2.47
CA LEU A 101 6.72 21.23 -1.21
C LEU A 101 8.11 20.60 -1.26
N ARG A 102 8.40 19.77 -2.27
CA ARG A 102 9.72 19.18 -2.48
C ARG A 102 10.65 20.12 -3.26
N HIS A 103 10.10 20.96 -4.14
CA HIS A 103 10.89 21.93 -4.89
C HIS A 103 11.02 23.26 -4.13
N ALA A 104 12.26 23.73 -3.94
CA ALA A 104 12.57 24.98 -3.25
C ALA A 104 12.10 26.27 -3.99
N ASN A 105 11.60 26.12 -5.23
CA ASN A 105 11.26 27.24 -6.12
C ASN A 105 9.78 27.64 -6.08
N SER A 106 8.98 27.13 -5.13
CA SER A 106 7.54 27.41 -5.00
C SER A 106 7.20 28.85 -4.54
N ARG A 107 8.04 29.84 -4.85
CA ARG A 107 7.85 31.25 -4.45
C ARG A 107 6.80 31.99 -5.27
N VAL A 108 6.29 31.34 -6.32
CA VAL A 108 5.32 31.89 -7.27
C VAL A 108 3.93 31.36 -6.93
N GLY A 109 2.90 32.19 -7.08
CA GLY A 109 1.50 31.79 -6.82
C GLY A 109 1.02 30.68 -7.77
N ILE A 110 0.01 29.91 -7.34
CA ILE A 110 -0.53 28.75 -8.07
C ILE A 110 -1.02 29.15 -9.48
N GLU A 111 -1.54 30.36 -9.62
CA GLU A 111 -2.08 30.94 -10.86
C GLU A 111 -0.99 31.23 -11.90
N THR A 112 0.25 31.41 -11.46
CA THR A 112 1.39 31.82 -12.30
C THR A 112 2.51 30.78 -12.37
N SER A 113 2.40 29.70 -11.58
CA SER A 113 3.35 28.60 -11.60
C SER A 113 3.38 27.93 -12.97
N LYS A 114 4.60 27.64 -13.43
CA LYS A 114 4.90 26.91 -14.67
C LYS A 114 5.38 25.49 -14.39
N GLU A 115 5.28 25.03 -13.14
CA GLU A 115 5.70 23.69 -12.77
C GLU A 115 4.79 22.65 -13.45
N PRO A 116 5.34 21.55 -14.01
CA PRO A 116 4.57 20.59 -14.80
C PRO A 116 3.34 20.04 -14.07
N HIS A 117 3.46 19.75 -12.76
CA HIS A 117 2.35 19.25 -11.97
C HIS A 117 1.24 20.29 -11.78
N VAL A 118 1.57 21.56 -11.54
CA VAL A 118 0.57 22.63 -11.42
C VAL A 118 -0.14 22.88 -12.76
N LEU A 119 0.60 22.87 -13.87
CA LEU A 119 0.02 22.99 -15.21
C LEU A 119 -0.95 21.84 -15.51
N TRP A 120 -0.56 20.61 -15.17
CA TRP A 120 -1.41 19.43 -15.31
C TRP A 120 -2.69 19.57 -14.45
N MET A 121 -2.56 19.99 -13.18
CA MET A 121 -3.71 20.20 -12.30
C MET A 121 -4.66 21.28 -12.85
N TRP A 122 -4.14 22.37 -13.43
CA TRP A 122 -4.95 23.38 -14.08
C TRP A 122 -5.71 22.87 -15.30
N GLU A 123 -5.05 22.12 -16.17
CA GLU A 123 -5.68 21.49 -17.33
C GLU A 123 -6.81 20.55 -16.89
N HIS A 124 -6.51 19.69 -15.92
CA HIS A 124 -7.45 18.74 -15.35
C HIS A 124 -8.65 19.44 -14.67
N TYR A 125 -8.39 20.48 -13.87
CA TYR A 125 -9.41 21.31 -13.21
C TYR A 125 -10.34 21.98 -14.23
N ARG A 126 -9.79 22.59 -15.29
CA ARG A 126 -10.57 23.19 -16.38
C ARG A 126 -11.40 22.15 -17.13
N LYS A 127 -10.86 20.96 -17.40
CA LYS A 127 -11.57 19.83 -18.03
C LYS A 127 -12.79 19.41 -17.19
N ILE A 128 -12.65 19.27 -15.87
CA ILE A 128 -13.74 18.89 -14.98
C ILE A 128 -14.80 19.99 -14.88
N ASN A 129 -14.39 21.24 -14.71
CA ASN A 129 -15.33 22.37 -14.55
C ASN A 129 -16.16 22.66 -15.79
N LYS A 130 -15.73 22.22 -16.98
CA LYS A 130 -16.59 22.24 -18.17
C LYS A 130 -17.77 21.27 -18.07
N LYS A 131 -17.61 20.16 -17.33
CA LYS A 131 -18.63 19.09 -17.22
C LYS A 131 -19.55 19.22 -16.01
N LYS A 132 -19.09 19.87 -14.93
CA LYS A 132 -19.80 19.95 -13.63
C LYS A 132 -19.69 21.37 -13.06
N LYS A 133 -20.52 21.69 -12.06
CA LYS A 133 -20.43 22.98 -11.34
C LYS A 133 -18.98 23.26 -10.90
N PRO A 134 -18.52 24.52 -10.98
CA PRO A 134 -17.16 24.89 -10.63
C PRO A 134 -16.79 24.38 -9.24
N LYS A 135 -15.76 23.55 -9.16
CA LYS A 135 -15.20 23.11 -7.87
C LYS A 135 -14.31 24.21 -7.29
N ARG A 136 -14.04 24.13 -5.98
CA ARG A 136 -12.96 24.94 -5.36
C ARG A 136 -11.64 24.67 -6.10
N ILE A 137 -10.82 25.70 -6.25
CA ILE A 137 -9.48 25.58 -6.83
C ILE A 137 -8.68 24.59 -5.99
N PHE A 138 -7.88 23.76 -6.66
CA PHE A 138 -7.03 22.76 -6.02
C PHE A 138 -5.88 23.43 -5.26
N THR A 139 -5.30 22.68 -4.34
CA THR A 139 -4.23 23.15 -3.46
C THR A 139 -3.00 22.25 -3.62
N PRO A 140 -2.04 22.58 -4.51
CA PRO A 140 -0.95 21.66 -4.88
C PRO A 140 0.01 21.33 -3.72
N TYR A 141 0.02 22.17 -2.67
CA TYR A 141 0.78 21.92 -1.44
C TYR A 141 0.09 20.93 -0.48
N THR A 142 -1.17 20.56 -0.73
CA THR A 142 -1.90 19.55 0.03
C THR A 142 -2.40 18.38 -0.81
N GLU A 143 -2.67 18.63 -2.08
CA GLU A 143 -3.24 17.70 -3.07
C GLU A 143 -2.21 17.31 -4.13
N ARG A 144 -2.26 16.05 -4.56
CA ARG A 144 -1.41 15.53 -5.65
C ARG A 144 -2.21 15.32 -6.94
N CYS A 145 -1.52 15.29 -8.07
CA CYS A 145 -2.14 15.02 -9.38
C CYS A 145 -2.92 13.70 -9.40
N VAL A 146 -2.39 12.67 -8.74
CA VAL A 146 -3.00 11.34 -8.69
C VAL A 146 -4.36 11.34 -7.96
N GLU A 147 -4.53 12.19 -6.95
CA GLU A 147 -5.79 12.30 -6.20
C GLU A 147 -6.90 12.91 -7.07
N MET A 148 -6.55 13.91 -7.90
CA MET A 148 -7.47 14.50 -8.88
C MET A 148 -7.85 13.51 -9.98
N TYR A 149 -6.86 12.77 -10.51
CA TYR A 149 -7.08 11.74 -11.54
C TYR A 149 -8.06 10.67 -11.04
N VAL A 150 -7.76 10.09 -9.88
CA VAL A 150 -8.55 9.01 -9.27
C VAL A 150 -9.99 9.44 -8.97
N ALA A 151 -10.20 10.70 -8.60
CA ALA A 151 -11.52 11.23 -8.28
C ALA A 151 -12.43 11.46 -9.51
N SER A 152 -11.90 11.37 -10.74
CA SER A 152 -12.64 11.82 -11.93
C SER A 152 -12.51 10.96 -13.18
N GLU A 153 -11.39 10.25 -13.39
CA GLU A 153 -11.12 9.50 -14.63
C GLU A 153 -11.35 7.99 -14.49
N LEU A 154 -11.52 7.47 -13.27
CA LEU A 154 -11.78 6.05 -13.02
C LEU A 154 -13.26 5.67 -13.23
N GLU A 155 -13.56 4.37 -13.13
CA GLU A 155 -14.88 3.78 -13.42
C GLU A 155 -15.98 4.32 -12.49
N GLU A 156 -15.61 4.70 -11.29
CA GLU A 156 -16.44 5.47 -10.36
C GLU A 156 -15.56 6.50 -9.62
N PRO A 157 -16.13 7.59 -9.08
CA PRO A 157 -15.34 8.57 -8.36
C PRO A 157 -14.83 8.00 -7.04
N PHE A 158 -13.51 7.88 -6.90
CA PHE A 158 -12.86 7.53 -5.64
C PHE A 158 -12.32 8.80 -4.98
N ILE A 159 -12.91 9.18 -3.85
CA ILE A 159 -12.43 10.31 -3.06
C ILE A 159 -11.31 9.80 -2.15
N LEU A 160 -10.06 10.12 -2.51
CA LEU A 160 -8.90 9.92 -1.64
C LEU A 160 -8.77 11.10 -0.67
N ASN A 161 -8.23 10.83 0.51
CA ASN A 161 -7.77 11.90 1.40
C ASN A 161 -6.56 12.57 0.77
N GLN A 162 -6.54 13.90 0.78
CA GLN A 162 -5.41 14.71 0.30
C GLN A 162 -4.14 14.35 1.07
N ALA A 163 -2.99 14.26 0.40
CA ALA A 163 -1.73 13.82 1.01
C ALA A 163 -1.35 14.56 2.29
N LEU A 164 -1.48 15.89 2.30
CA LEU A 164 -1.30 16.72 3.50
C LEU A 164 -2.62 17.28 4.07
N GLY A 165 -3.73 16.59 3.81
CA GLY A 165 -4.99 16.85 4.50
C GLY A 165 -4.95 16.38 5.97
N ALA A 166 -5.92 16.83 6.77
CA ALA A 166 -5.96 16.58 8.23
C ALA A 166 -5.81 15.09 8.64
N ASN A 167 -6.35 14.17 7.83
CA ASN A 167 -6.29 12.73 8.12
C ASN A 167 -4.95 12.09 7.70
N ASN A 168 -4.42 12.44 6.51
CA ASN A 168 -3.25 11.78 5.95
C ASN A 168 -1.94 12.48 6.31
N ALA A 169 -1.92 13.78 6.61
CA ALA A 169 -0.70 14.49 7.00
C ALA A 169 0.10 13.82 8.14
N PRO A 170 -0.52 13.41 9.28
CA PRO A 170 0.22 12.70 10.33
C PRO A 170 0.71 11.32 9.88
N LEU A 171 -0.06 10.64 9.02
CA LEU A 171 0.31 9.32 8.48
C LEU A 171 1.46 9.44 7.48
N LEU A 172 1.48 10.49 6.66
CA LEU A 172 2.56 10.81 5.73
C LEU A 172 3.85 11.09 6.49
N ALA A 173 3.79 11.92 7.53
CA ALA A 173 4.95 12.20 8.37
C ALA A 173 5.50 10.91 9.01
N ARG A 174 4.61 10.03 9.50
CA ARG A 174 4.98 8.72 10.05
C ARG A 174 5.59 7.79 8.99
N ALA A 175 4.98 7.69 7.81
CA ALA A 175 5.48 6.89 6.71
C ALA A 175 6.86 7.38 6.22
N ALA A 176 7.06 8.69 6.09
CA ALA A 176 8.34 9.30 5.76
C ALA A 176 9.40 9.10 6.85
N HIS A 177 9.00 9.03 8.13
CA HIS A 177 9.90 8.66 9.23
C HIS A 177 10.36 7.21 9.12
N LEU A 178 9.43 6.29 8.82
CA LEU A 178 9.73 4.87 8.63
C LEU A 178 10.61 4.65 7.40
N GLU A 179 10.32 5.31 6.28
CA GLU A 179 11.07 5.19 5.02
C GLU A 179 12.57 5.37 5.20
N ARG A 180 13.00 6.35 6.01
CA ARG A 180 14.42 6.60 6.31
C ARG A 180 15.13 5.46 7.03
N ARG A 181 14.39 4.55 7.67
CA ARG A 181 14.91 3.44 8.47
C ARG A 181 14.80 2.10 7.74
N LEU A 182 13.94 2.03 6.73
CA LEU A 182 13.67 0.81 5.99
C LEU A 182 14.56 0.72 4.75
N LYS A 183 15.07 -0.47 4.44
CA LYS A 183 15.96 -0.72 3.29
C LYS A 183 15.27 -1.40 2.11
N ILE A 184 13.94 -1.48 2.14
CA ILE A 184 13.12 -2.14 1.13
C ILE A 184 12.39 -1.07 0.29
N PRO A 185 12.23 -1.27 -1.03
CA PRO A 185 11.48 -0.35 -1.87
C PRO A 185 10.05 -0.14 -1.37
N LEU A 186 9.65 1.12 -1.22
CA LEU A 186 8.28 1.49 -0.86
C LEU A 186 7.41 1.71 -2.09
N ILE A 187 6.17 1.25 -2.02
CA ILE A 187 5.12 1.60 -2.99
C ILE A 187 3.90 2.10 -2.24
N GLU A 188 3.25 3.13 -2.77
CA GLU A 188 1.98 3.60 -2.25
C GLU A 188 0.84 2.84 -2.94
N VAL A 189 -0.16 2.43 -2.18
CA VAL A 189 -1.34 1.70 -2.65
C VAL A 189 -2.59 2.43 -2.18
N ALA A 190 -3.64 2.41 -3.00
CA ALA A 190 -4.98 2.76 -2.56
C ALA A 190 -5.81 1.48 -2.33
N PRO A 191 -5.97 1.01 -1.07
CA PRO A 191 -6.62 -0.28 -0.80
C PRO A 191 -8.06 -0.32 -1.31
N LYS A 192 -8.80 0.79 -1.20
CA LYS A 192 -10.19 0.88 -1.66
C LYS A 192 -10.32 0.65 -3.18
N ILE A 193 -9.44 1.25 -3.98
CA ILE A 193 -9.45 1.09 -5.44
C ILE A 193 -9.00 -0.32 -5.80
N SER A 194 -7.96 -0.81 -5.11
CA SER A 194 -7.42 -2.14 -5.31
C SER A 194 -8.46 -3.22 -5.04
N LEU A 195 -9.14 -3.11 -3.91
CA LEU A 195 -10.25 -3.96 -3.55
C LEU A 195 -11.39 -3.86 -4.55
N TRP A 196 -11.73 -2.65 -5.01
CA TRP A 196 -12.78 -2.47 -6.01
C TRP A 196 -12.45 -3.28 -7.27
N ARG A 197 -11.28 -3.09 -7.88
CA ARG A 197 -10.94 -3.76 -9.14
C ARG A 197 -10.75 -5.27 -8.98
N ILE A 198 -10.08 -5.72 -7.91
CA ILE A 198 -10.02 -7.13 -7.55
C ILE A 198 -11.43 -7.71 -7.40
N GLY A 199 -12.28 -7.07 -6.61
CA GLY A 199 -13.63 -7.55 -6.36
C GLY A 199 -14.53 -7.54 -7.60
N ARG A 200 -14.41 -6.52 -8.46
CA ARG A 200 -15.14 -6.47 -9.73
C ARG A 200 -14.72 -7.60 -10.67
N SER A 201 -13.43 -7.92 -10.74
CA SER A 201 -12.93 -9.05 -11.55
C SER A 201 -13.41 -10.43 -11.05
N LEU A 202 -13.83 -10.51 -9.78
CA LEU A 202 -14.37 -11.70 -9.13
C LEU A 202 -15.91 -11.68 -9.02
N ASN A 203 -16.58 -10.72 -9.66
CA ASN A 203 -18.03 -10.53 -9.59
C ASN A 203 -18.60 -10.31 -8.18
N ILE A 204 -17.80 -9.78 -7.25
CA ILE A 204 -18.26 -9.41 -5.91
C ILE A 204 -19.27 -8.25 -6.00
N MET A 205 -20.30 -8.31 -5.16
CA MET A 205 -21.34 -7.29 -5.08
C MET A 205 -20.74 -5.91 -4.73
N LYS A 206 -21.13 -4.87 -5.48
CA LYS A 206 -20.61 -3.50 -5.31
C LYS A 206 -20.82 -2.94 -3.90
N SER A 207 -21.88 -3.36 -3.20
CA SER A 207 -22.17 -2.96 -1.82
C SER A 207 -21.06 -3.42 -0.86
N HIS A 208 -20.64 -4.68 -0.92
CA HIS A 208 -19.53 -5.18 -0.09
C HIS A 208 -18.24 -4.41 -0.35
N LEU A 209 -17.93 -4.11 -1.62
CA LEU A 209 -16.72 -3.36 -1.98
C LEU A 209 -16.74 -1.92 -1.44
N ARG A 210 -17.91 -1.26 -1.43
CA ARG A 210 -18.06 0.12 -0.92
C ARG A 210 -18.06 0.19 0.60
N PHE A 211 -18.63 -0.80 1.27
CA PHE A 211 -18.93 -0.75 2.70
C PHE A 211 -17.96 -1.55 3.57
N HIS A 212 -16.91 -2.16 3.00
CA HIS A 212 -15.91 -2.92 3.75
C HIS A 212 -15.22 -2.15 4.90
N ARG A 213 -15.21 -0.81 4.88
CA ARG A 213 -14.65 0.04 5.95
C ARG A 213 -15.68 0.49 7.00
N HIS A 214 -16.96 0.20 6.80
CA HIS A 214 -18.01 0.69 7.70
C HIS A 214 -17.93 -0.02 9.05
N ALA A 215 -18.33 0.70 10.11
CA ALA A 215 -18.39 0.14 11.46
C ALA A 215 -19.51 -0.90 11.62
N VAL A 216 -20.58 -0.78 10.86
CA VAL A 216 -21.72 -1.71 10.82
C VAL A 216 -21.78 -2.31 9.41
N GLY A 217 -21.86 -3.62 9.28
CA GLY A 217 -21.94 -4.29 7.97
C GLY A 217 -20.57 -4.53 7.31
N GLY A 218 -19.50 -3.96 7.87
CA GLY A 218 -18.17 -3.98 7.27
C GLY A 218 -17.48 -5.33 7.44
N ASP A 219 -17.70 -5.99 8.56
CA ASP A 219 -17.21 -7.34 8.84
C ASP A 219 -17.87 -8.38 7.93
N GLU A 220 -19.19 -8.31 7.69
CA GLU A 220 -19.83 -9.21 6.72
C GLU A 220 -19.32 -8.95 5.30
N ALA A 221 -19.09 -7.68 4.94
CA ALA A 221 -18.49 -7.34 3.66
C ALA A 221 -17.07 -7.88 3.51
N ARG A 222 -16.21 -7.73 4.53
CA ARG A 222 -14.84 -8.28 4.53
C ARG A 222 -14.88 -9.81 4.45
N LYS A 223 -15.77 -10.47 5.20
CA LYS A 223 -15.96 -11.93 5.16
C LYS A 223 -16.32 -12.41 3.77
N ALA A 224 -17.35 -11.81 3.16
CA ALA A 224 -17.78 -12.19 1.81
C ALA A 224 -16.65 -12.00 0.78
N ILE A 225 -15.84 -10.95 0.93
CA ILE A 225 -14.68 -10.72 0.06
C ILE A 225 -13.62 -11.81 0.22
N LEU A 226 -13.23 -12.13 1.45
CA LEU A 226 -12.20 -13.14 1.74
C LEU A 226 -12.64 -14.54 1.26
N GLU A 227 -13.91 -14.89 1.45
CA GLU A 227 -14.50 -16.12 0.93
C GLU A 227 -14.41 -16.19 -0.60
N ASN A 228 -14.74 -15.10 -1.30
CA ASN A 228 -14.62 -15.03 -2.76
C ASN A 228 -13.16 -15.15 -3.24
N LEU A 229 -12.21 -14.54 -2.54
CA LEU A 229 -10.78 -14.66 -2.87
C LEU A 229 -10.30 -16.11 -2.72
N ALA A 230 -10.70 -16.79 -1.65
CA ALA A 230 -10.36 -18.17 -1.41
C ALA A 230 -11.02 -19.12 -2.43
N GLN A 231 -12.32 -18.97 -2.69
CA GLN A 231 -13.07 -19.79 -3.66
C GLN A 231 -12.51 -19.68 -5.08
N ASN A 232 -12.04 -18.49 -5.47
CA ASN A 232 -11.43 -18.26 -6.78
C ASN A 232 -9.92 -18.56 -6.81
N ASN A 233 -9.36 -19.17 -5.75
CA ASN A 233 -7.94 -19.51 -5.64
C ASN A 233 -6.98 -18.33 -5.85
N VAL A 234 -7.42 -17.10 -5.54
CA VAL A 234 -6.59 -15.89 -5.67
C VAL A 234 -5.46 -15.91 -4.65
N VAL A 235 -5.78 -16.30 -3.42
CA VAL A 235 -4.84 -16.43 -2.32
C VAL A 235 -5.31 -17.53 -1.37
N PHE A 236 -4.36 -18.27 -0.82
CA PHE A 236 -4.63 -19.18 0.29
C PHE A 236 -4.57 -18.44 1.61
N LEU A 237 -5.62 -18.59 2.43
CA LEU A 237 -5.79 -17.90 3.70
C LEU A 237 -6.14 -18.90 4.80
N TYR A 238 -5.39 -18.88 5.90
CA TYR A 238 -5.72 -19.66 7.09
C TYR A 238 -6.97 -19.09 7.77
N ALA A 239 -7.81 -19.97 8.35
CA ALA A 239 -9.06 -19.57 8.99
C ALA A 239 -8.86 -18.53 10.12
N GLN A 240 -7.75 -18.64 10.86
CA GLN A 240 -7.40 -17.69 11.91
C GLN A 240 -7.12 -16.29 11.35
N ASP A 241 -6.33 -16.19 10.27
CA ASP A 241 -6.02 -14.91 9.63
C ASP A 241 -7.26 -14.30 8.97
N GLN A 242 -8.13 -15.13 8.39
CA GLN A 242 -9.42 -14.67 7.86
C GLN A 242 -10.26 -14.02 8.96
N LYS A 243 -10.38 -14.67 10.12
CA LYS A 243 -11.11 -14.12 11.27
C LYS A 243 -10.51 -12.78 11.72
N ALA A 244 -9.18 -12.70 11.86
CA ALA A 244 -8.51 -11.47 12.24
C ALA A 244 -8.76 -10.32 11.25
N MET A 245 -8.73 -10.60 9.94
CA MET A 245 -9.05 -9.60 8.90
C MET A 245 -10.54 -9.19 8.88
N VAL A 246 -11.46 -10.11 9.19
CA VAL A 246 -12.88 -9.79 9.33
C VAL A 246 -13.09 -8.85 10.51
N GLU A 247 -12.44 -9.08 11.65
CA GLU A 247 -12.61 -8.28 12.87
C GLU A 247 -11.83 -6.94 12.81
N ASN A 248 -10.69 -6.92 12.12
CA ASN A 248 -9.80 -5.75 12.06
C ASN A 248 -9.61 -5.22 10.64
N ASN A 249 -10.21 -4.05 10.36
CA ASN A 249 -10.10 -3.39 9.06
C ASN A 249 -8.63 -3.09 8.65
N HIS A 250 -7.76 -2.70 9.58
CA HIS A 250 -6.36 -2.42 9.23
C HIS A 250 -5.60 -3.70 8.84
N ALA A 251 -5.90 -4.83 9.48
CA ALA A 251 -5.33 -6.12 9.09
C ALA A 251 -5.78 -6.51 7.67
N PHE A 252 -7.06 -6.31 7.36
CA PHE A 252 -7.59 -6.49 6.01
C PHE A 252 -6.93 -5.56 4.98
N GLU A 253 -6.77 -4.28 5.30
CA GLU A 253 -6.12 -3.32 4.40
C GLU A 253 -4.64 -3.62 4.18
N ALA A 254 -3.92 -4.03 5.22
CA ALA A 254 -2.54 -4.49 5.11
C ALA A 254 -2.42 -5.65 4.12
N PHE A 255 -3.34 -6.61 4.20
CA PHE A 255 -3.42 -7.73 3.26
C PHE A 255 -3.72 -7.29 1.82
N ILE A 256 -4.72 -6.45 1.60
CA ILE A 256 -5.03 -5.92 0.24
C ILE A 256 -3.84 -5.13 -0.33
N THR A 257 -3.13 -4.42 0.54
CA THR A 257 -1.94 -3.63 0.18
C THR A 257 -0.78 -4.54 -0.24
N ALA A 258 -0.51 -5.61 0.50
CA ALA A 258 0.47 -6.63 0.14
C ALA A 258 0.11 -7.34 -1.17
N LEU A 259 -1.17 -7.70 -1.35
CA LEU A 259 -1.68 -8.34 -2.55
C LEU A 259 -1.54 -7.43 -3.78
N THR A 260 -1.70 -6.11 -3.61
CA THR A 260 -1.48 -5.14 -4.68
C THR A 260 0.00 -5.06 -5.06
N GLY A 261 0.92 -5.18 -4.10
CA GLY A 261 2.35 -5.31 -4.37
C GLY A 261 2.68 -6.55 -5.22
N PHE A 262 2.03 -7.68 -4.95
CA PHE A 262 2.11 -8.88 -5.80
C PHE A 262 1.61 -8.60 -7.23
N LEU A 263 0.45 -7.95 -7.37
CA LEU A 263 -0.11 -7.61 -8.69
C LEU A 263 0.81 -6.66 -9.47
N LYS A 264 1.46 -5.69 -8.80
CA LYS A 264 2.48 -4.83 -9.41
C LYS A 264 3.65 -5.64 -9.95
N TYR A 265 4.16 -6.60 -9.18
CA TYR A 265 5.23 -7.50 -9.63
C TYR A 265 4.81 -8.31 -10.87
N LYS A 266 3.54 -8.69 -10.96
CA LYS A 266 2.94 -9.33 -12.14
C LYS A 266 2.61 -8.37 -13.29
N LYS A 267 2.93 -7.08 -13.17
CA LYS A 267 2.60 -6.02 -14.13
C LYS A 267 1.08 -5.90 -14.40
N LEU A 268 0.29 -6.11 -13.35
CA LEU A 268 -1.16 -6.04 -13.36
C LEU A 268 -1.69 -4.79 -12.63
N THR A 269 -0.88 -3.74 -12.52
CA THR A 269 -1.31 -2.44 -12.01
C THR A 269 -1.46 -1.43 -13.15
N GLU A 270 -2.35 -0.46 -12.96
CA GLU A 270 -2.58 0.60 -13.95
C GLU A 270 -1.33 1.48 -14.07
N PRO A 271 -0.78 1.65 -15.29
CA PRO A 271 0.32 2.57 -15.51
C PRO A 271 -0.13 4.01 -15.33
N ARG A 272 0.84 4.91 -15.18
CA ARG A 272 0.58 6.36 -15.22
C ARG A 272 -0.13 6.72 -16.54
N PRO A 273 -1.16 7.58 -16.52
CA PRO A 273 -1.84 8.00 -17.74
C PRO A 273 -0.91 8.88 -18.60
N THR A 274 -1.20 8.93 -19.89
CA THR A 274 -0.42 9.74 -20.83
C THR A 274 -0.45 11.22 -20.41
N GLY A 275 0.72 11.86 -20.38
CA GLY A 275 0.87 13.26 -19.97
C GLY A 275 0.84 13.50 -18.46
N PHE A 276 0.81 12.45 -17.63
CA PHE A 276 0.99 12.61 -16.18
C PHE A 276 2.40 13.14 -15.86
N PRO A 277 2.57 14.09 -14.92
CA PRO A 277 3.88 14.66 -14.61
C PRO A 277 4.89 13.58 -14.16
N GLU A 278 6.11 13.62 -14.71
CA GLU A 278 7.12 12.58 -14.44
C GLU A 278 7.58 12.56 -12.98
N ASP A 279 7.76 13.75 -12.39
CA ASP A 279 8.21 13.94 -11.01
C ASP A 279 7.10 13.70 -9.97
N GLU A 280 5.85 13.48 -10.39
CA GLU A 280 4.75 13.16 -9.46
C GLU A 280 4.79 11.69 -9.04
N ASP A 281 4.38 11.44 -7.80
CA ASP A 281 4.25 10.07 -7.31
C ASP A 281 2.98 9.44 -7.87
N TRP A 282 3.05 8.12 -8.09
CA TRP A 282 1.91 7.33 -8.56
C TRP A 282 1.48 6.38 -7.44
N ILE A 283 0.17 6.18 -7.32
CA ILE A 283 -0.40 5.20 -6.40
C ILE A 283 -0.70 3.92 -7.19
N GLU A 284 -0.32 2.78 -6.64
CA GLU A 284 -0.51 1.50 -7.28
C GLU A 284 -1.92 0.98 -6.99
N PHE A 285 -2.60 0.58 -8.06
CA PHE A 285 -3.85 -0.14 -8.02
C PHE A 285 -3.95 -1.05 -9.26
N PRO A 286 -4.65 -2.19 -9.18
CA PRO A 286 -4.72 -3.18 -10.24
C PRO A 286 -5.35 -2.62 -11.51
N VAL A 287 -5.12 -3.22 -12.67
CA VAL A 287 -5.87 -2.94 -13.91
C VAL A 287 -7.37 -3.31 -13.76
N PRO A 288 -8.27 -2.75 -14.59
CA PRO A 288 -9.71 -3.00 -14.48
C PRO A 288 -10.11 -4.47 -14.63
N GLU A 289 -9.42 -5.21 -15.50
CA GLU A 289 -9.71 -6.62 -15.80
C GLU A 289 -8.52 -7.51 -15.46
N ILE A 290 -8.67 -8.33 -14.42
CA ILE A 290 -7.65 -9.28 -13.97
C ILE A 290 -8.03 -10.69 -14.40
N ARG A 291 -7.17 -11.36 -15.15
CA ARG A 291 -7.35 -12.76 -15.58
C ARG A 291 -6.69 -13.72 -14.60
N TRP A 292 -7.37 -14.04 -13.50
CA TRP A 292 -6.84 -14.86 -12.40
C TRP A 292 -6.33 -16.25 -12.79
N LYS A 293 -6.83 -16.84 -13.88
CA LYS A 293 -6.37 -18.16 -14.36
C LYS A 293 -4.96 -18.14 -14.96
N GLU A 294 -4.46 -16.96 -15.34
CA GLU A 294 -3.19 -16.79 -16.03
C GLU A 294 -2.03 -16.41 -15.07
N ILE A 295 -2.32 -16.20 -13.78
CA ILE A 295 -1.42 -15.58 -12.78
C ILE A 295 -0.78 -16.61 -11.84
#